data_AF-A0A2V7GDB1-F1
#
_entry.id   AF-A0A2V7GDB1-F1
#
_cell.length_a   1.000
_cell.length_b   1.000
_cell.length_c   1.000
_cell.angle_alpha   90.00
_cell.angle_beta   90.00
_cell.angle_gamma   90.00
#
_symmetry.space_group_name_H-M   'P 1'
#
loop_
_entity.id
_entity.type
_entity.pdbx_description
1 polymer ?
#
loop_
_entity_poly.entity_id
_entity_poly.type
_entity_poly.pdbx_seq_one_letter_code
_entity_poly.pdbx_strand_id
1 'polypeptide(L)'
;SVTATDCHFHLFVGPWSKFTDCDRAKDFLARQGISFQTSELPAGSADKVTVKIGATELHGWNEADAKTALAAAGFPAAADKSGINYFMTELILVIMVIYVTMVYGPIAAYLVELFPARIRYTSMSLPYHIGNGWFGGMLPLLATAIVAAAGNIYYGLWYPIVVAVMTFVVGTVLIKETKDHKVRVDL
;
A
#
# COMPACT_ATOMS: atom_id res chain seq x y z
N SER A 1 5.23 5.11 -21.05
CA SER A 1 6.29 4.16 -20.67
C SER A 1 7.52 4.94 -20.24
N VAL A 2 8.29 4.41 -19.29
CA VAL A 2 9.58 4.98 -18.90
C VAL A 2 10.65 4.06 -19.47
N THR A 3 11.52 4.58 -20.31
CA THR A 3 12.64 3.84 -20.87
C THR A 3 13.93 4.44 -20.33
N ALA A 4 14.75 3.64 -19.64
CA ALA A 4 16.01 4.11 -19.04
C ALA A 4 17.01 2.95 -18.89
N THR A 5 18.31 3.25 -18.89
CA THR A 5 19.39 2.26 -18.70
C THR A 5 19.79 2.06 -17.23
N ASP A 6 19.57 3.08 -16.38
CA ASP A 6 19.96 3.07 -14.96
C ASP A 6 18.77 3.48 -14.08
N CYS A 7 17.98 2.51 -13.63
CA CYS A 7 16.93 2.75 -12.63
C CYS A 7 17.23 1.97 -11.36
N HIS A 8 17.31 2.67 -10.23
CA HIS A 8 17.55 2.09 -8.92
C HIS A 8 16.35 2.34 -8.00
N PHE A 9 15.77 1.25 -7.47
CA PHE A 9 14.68 1.36 -6.51
C PHE A 9 15.23 1.72 -5.12
N HIS A 10 14.90 2.91 -4.63
CA HIS A 10 15.28 3.37 -3.29
C HIS A 10 14.08 3.30 -2.34
N LEU A 11 14.06 2.28 -1.48
CA LEU A 11 13.04 2.13 -0.45
C LEU A 11 13.17 3.18 0.67
N PHE A 12 14.40 3.51 1.05
CA PHE A 12 14.72 4.48 2.09
C PHE A 12 15.49 5.65 1.49
N VAL A 13 14.87 6.83 1.53
CA VAL A 13 15.45 8.09 1.06
C VAL A 13 16.14 8.79 2.24
N GLY A 14 17.42 9.10 2.08
CA GLY A 14 18.20 9.81 3.10
C GLY A 14 19.27 10.71 2.48
N PRO A 15 20.07 11.42 3.27
CA PRO A 15 21.13 12.30 2.73
C PRO A 15 22.15 11.59 1.83
N TRP A 16 22.21 10.27 1.90
CA TRP A 16 23.15 9.39 1.20
C TRP A 16 22.58 8.82 -0.11
N SER A 17 21.28 8.93 -0.36
CA SER A 17 20.65 8.37 -1.57
C SER A 17 20.89 9.29 -2.77
N LYS A 18 21.59 8.79 -3.79
CA LYS A 18 21.79 9.48 -5.06
C LYS A 18 20.72 9.02 -6.06
N PHE A 19 19.79 9.91 -6.38
CA PHE A 19 18.73 9.63 -7.34
C PHE A 19 19.20 9.88 -8.77
N THR A 20 18.99 8.89 -9.63
CA THR A 20 19.12 9.05 -11.08
C THR A 20 17.88 9.77 -11.63
N ASP A 21 17.97 10.25 -12.87
CA ASP A 21 16.83 10.88 -13.55
C ASP A 21 15.69 9.88 -13.80
N CYS A 22 15.98 8.58 -13.90
CA CYS A 22 14.95 7.54 -13.99
C CYS A 22 14.18 7.42 -12.68
N ASP A 23 14.88 7.46 -11.55
CA ASP A 23 14.28 7.27 -10.23
C ASP A 23 13.32 8.41 -9.91
N ARG A 24 13.71 9.64 -10.25
CA ARG A 24 12.85 10.82 -10.10
C ARG A 24 11.62 10.73 -11.00
N ALA A 25 11.78 10.21 -12.22
CA ALA A 25 10.67 10.02 -13.14
C ALA A 25 9.63 9.01 -12.63
N LYS A 26 10.10 7.85 -12.16
CA LYS A 26 9.24 6.81 -11.62
C LYS A 26 8.57 7.23 -10.31
N ASP A 27 9.31 7.87 -9.41
CA ASP A 27 8.75 8.39 -8.15
C ASP A 27 7.67 9.43 -8.41
N PHE A 28 7.88 10.35 -9.36
CA PHE A 28 6.87 11.33 -9.73
C PHE A 28 5.60 10.70 -10.30
N LEU A 29 5.74 9.78 -11.27
CA LEU A 29 4.58 9.10 -11.86
C LEU A 29 3.82 8.24 -10.84
N ALA A 30 4.54 7.56 -9.95
CA ALA A 30 3.95 6.78 -8.86
C ALA A 30 3.18 7.67 -7.88
N ARG A 31 3.73 8.86 -7.52
CA ARG A 31 3.04 9.85 -6.66
C ARG A 31 1.78 10.43 -7.27
N GLN A 32 1.73 10.53 -8.60
CA GLN A 32 0.53 10.93 -9.33
C GLN A 32 -0.50 9.79 -9.47
N GLY A 33 -0.19 8.58 -8.97
CA GLY A 33 -1.08 7.42 -9.08
C GLY A 33 -1.23 6.88 -10.50
N ILE A 34 -0.28 7.18 -11.38
CA ILE A 34 -0.33 6.76 -12.78
C ILE A 34 0.42 5.45 -12.92
N SER A 35 -0.24 4.44 -13.49
CA SER A 35 0.42 3.17 -13.80
C SER A 35 1.30 3.33 -15.03
N PHE A 36 2.56 2.87 -14.96
CA PHE A 36 3.55 3.01 -16.01
C PHE A 36 4.25 1.68 -16.30
N GLN A 37 4.54 1.44 -17.58
CA GLN A 37 5.41 0.34 -18.00
C GLN A 37 6.84 0.83 -18.12
N THR A 38 7.77 0.10 -17.48
CA THR A 38 9.21 0.32 -17.64
C THR A 38 9.71 -0.59 -18.77
N SER A 39 10.43 -0.05 -19.74
CA SER A 39 11.16 -0.83 -20.75
C SER A 39 12.63 -0.43 -20.76
N GLU A 40 13.53 -1.31 -21.20
CA GLU A 40 14.97 -0.99 -21.31
C GLU A 40 15.25 -0.27 -22.64
N LEU A 41 16.18 0.71 -22.66
CA LEU A 41 16.59 1.33 -23.94
C LEU A 41 17.45 0.34 -24.74
N PRO A 42 17.34 0.32 -26.08
CA PRO A 42 18.32 -0.35 -26.92
C PRO A 42 19.71 0.23 -26.67
N ALA A 43 20.72 -0.64 -26.51
CA ALA A 43 22.10 -0.24 -26.26
C ALA A 43 22.62 0.71 -27.37
N GLY A 44 22.83 1.99 -27.04
CA GLY A 44 23.38 2.99 -27.97
C GLY A 44 22.63 4.33 -28.08
N SER A 45 21.58 4.57 -27.31
CA SER A 45 20.89 5.88 -27.27
C SER A 45 21.70 6.96 -26.53
N ALA A 46 21.75 8.16 -27.08
CA ALA A 46 22.43 9.33 -26.47
C ALA A 46 21.75 9.86 -25.20
N ASP A 47 20.47 9.50 -25.00
CA ASP A 47 19.66 9.95 -23.87
C ASP A 47 19.63 8.92 -22.74
N LYS A 48 19.80 9.40 -21.50
CA LYS A 48 19.83 8.56 -20.28
C LYS A 48 18.44 8.07 -19.85
N VAL A 49 17.37 8.81 -20.17
CA VAL A 49 15.97 8.51 -19.81
C VAL A 49 15.02 9.13 -20.84
N THR A 50 14.07 8.34 -21.34
CA THR A 50 12.95 8.81 -22.16
C THR A 50 11.62 8.45 -21.50
N VAL A 51 10.80 9.46 -21.19
CA VAL A 51 9.46 9.26 -20.62
C VAL A 51 8.43 9.54 -21.72
N LYS A 52 7.74 8.49 -22.16
CA LYS A 52 6.66 8.59 -23.14
C LYS A 52 5.31 8.67 -22.45
N ILE A 53 4.64 9.80 -22.60
CA ILE A 53 3.28 10.06 -22.10
C ILE A 53 2.41 10.27 -23.33
N GLY A 54 1.61 9.28 -23.72
CA GLY A 54 0.79 9.35 -24.95
C GLY A 54 1.65 9.58 -26.21
N ALA A 55 1.42 10.70 -26.89
CA ALA A 55 2.16 11.11 -28.10
C ALA A 55 3.42 11.96 -27.81
N THR A 56 3.61 12.41 -26.57
CA THR A 56 4.76 13.23 -26.16
C THR A 56 5.88 12.37 -25.60
N GLU A 57 7.09 12.55 -26.15
CA GLU A 57 8.33 11.92 -25.69
C GLU A 57 9.18 13.00 -25.01
N LEU A 58 9.46 12.81 -23.72
CA LEU A 58 10.33 13.68 -22.94
C LEU A 58 11.72 13.07 -22.87
N HIS A 59 12.72 13.82 -23.34
CA HIS A 59 14.13 13.46 -23.29
C HIS A 59 14.77 14.10 -22.04
N GLY A 60 15.26 13.27 -21.12
CA GLY A 60 15.72 13.73 -19.80
C GLY A 60 14.57 14.03 -18.83
N TRP A 61 14.90 14.15 -17.54
CA TRP A 61 13.88 14.37 -16.49
C TRP A 61 13.69 15.86 -16.18
N ASN A 62 12.50 16.38 -16.45
CA ASN A 62 12.04 17.70 -15.99
C ASN A 62 10.61 17.60 -15.44
N GLU A 63 10.42 17.91 -14.16
CA GLU A 63 9.12 17.80 -13.48
C GLU A 63 8.07 18.77 -14.05
N ALA A 64 8.48 19.97 -14.49
CA ALA A 64 7.57 20.94 -15.07
C ALA A 64 7.01 20.44 -16.41
N ASP A 65 7.89 19.89 -17.26
CA ASP A 65 7.51 19.36 -18.57
C ASP A 65 6.72 18.05 -18.44
N ALA A 66 7.01 17.25 -17.41
CA ALA A 66 6.21 16.07 -17.08
C ALA A 66 4.78 16.46 -16.69
N LYS A 67 4.58 17.52 -15.89
CA LYS A 67 3.25 18.02 -15.53
C LYS A 67 2.47 18.53 -16.74
N THR A 68 3.12 19.27 -17.63
CA THR A 68 2.46 19.81 -18.84
C THR A 68 2.11 18.69 -19.81
N ALA A 69 2.99 17.70 -19.99
CA ALA A 69 2.72 16.52 -20.82
C ALA A 69 1.59 15.65 -20.23
N LEU A 70 1.55 15.47 -18.90
CA LEU A 70 0.44 14.78 -18.23
C LEU A 70 -0.89 15.51 -18.40
N ALA A 71 -0.90 16.85 -18.24
CA ALA A 71 -2.09 17.67 -18.46
C ALA A 71 -2.56 17.60 -19.92
N ALA A 72 -1.64 17.65 -20.88
CA ALA A 72 -1.94 17.51 -22.31
C ALA A 72 -2.47 16.11 -22.67
N ALA A 73 -2.03 15.07 -21.96
CA ALA A 73 -2.52 13.71 -22.09
C ALA A 73 -3.85 13.45 -21.35
N GLY A 74 -4.46 14.47 -20.74
CA GLY A 74 -5.75 14.37 -20.07
C GLY A 74 -5.69 13.82 -18.65
N PHE A 75 -4.51 13.75 -18.02
CA PHE A 75 -4.37 13.44 -16.60
C PHE A 75 -4.50 14.73 -15.78
N PRO A 76 -5.62 14.97 -15.06
CA PRO A 76 -5.79 16.19 -14.29
C PRO A 76 -4.89 16.19 -13.05
N ALA A 77 -4.35 17.37 -12.70
CA ALA A 77 -3.47 17.53 -11.53
C ALA A 77 -4.17 17.28 -10.18
N ALA A 78 -5.51 17.25 -10.19
CA ALA A 78 -6.35 16.87 -9.06
C ALA A 78 -7.53 16.05 -9.57
N ALA A 79 -8.01 15.11 -8.76
CA ALA A 79 -9.22 14.36 -9.07
C ALA A 79 -10.41 15.32 -9.27
N ASP A 80 -11.08 15.19 -10.41
CA ASP A 80 -12.29 15.97 -10.70
C ASP A 80 -13.39 15.55 -9.71
N LYS A 81 -13.71 16.46 -8.79
CA LYS A 81 -14.74 16.27 -7.76
C LYS A 81 -16.14 16.11 -8.35
N SER A 82 -16.39 16.63 -9.55
CA SER A 82 -17.69 16.53 -10.22
C SER A 82 -17.92 15.17 -10.90
N GLY A 83 -16.84 14.45 -11.22
CA GLY A 83 -16.89 13.09 -11.76
C GLY A 83 -17.02 11.99 -10.70
N ILE A 84 -16.97 12.33 -9.41
CA ILE A 84 -17.07 11.36 -8.31
C ILE A 84 -18.53 11.12 -7.97
N ASN A 85 -18.99 9.87 -8.09
CA ASN A 85 -20.29 9.47 -7.55
C ASN A 85 -20.18 9.33 -6.02
N TYR A 86 -20.36 10.45 -5.32
CA TYR A 86 -20.29 10.53 -3.87
C TYR A 86 -21.17 9.49 -3.15
N PHE A 87 -22.37 9.22 -3.68
CA PHE A 87 -23.27 8.23 -3.10
C PHE A 87 -22.69 6.82 -3.18
N MET A 88 -22.15 6.43 -4.33
CA MET A 88 -21.52 5.12 -4.49
C MET A 88 -20.26 4.99 -3.64
N THR A 89 -19.43 6.05 -3.59
CA THR A 89 -18.23 6.07 -2.73
C THR A 89 -18.61 5.90 -1.26
N GLU A 90 -19.61 6.63 -0.77
CA GLU A 90 -20.10 6.50 0.61
C GLU A 90 -20.62 5.10 0.89
N LEU A 91 -21.39 4.52 -0.03
CA LEU A 91 -21.92 3.16 0.11
C LEU A 91 -20.79 2.12 0.26
N ILE A 92 -19.72 2.24 -0.53
CA ILE A 92 -18.55 1.36 -0.41
C ILE A 92 -17.87 1.53 0.96
N LEU A 93 -17.73 2.77 1.43
CA LEU A 93 -17.14 3.05 2.76
C LEU A 93 -18.00 2.47 3.89
N VAL A 94 -19.32 2.60 3.81
CA VAL A 94 -20.26 2.01 4.78
C VAL A 94 -20.12 0.49 4.82
N ILE A 95 -20.06 -0.17 3.66
CA ILE A 95 -19.85 -1.63 3.58
C ILE A 95 -18.50 -2.02 4.22
N MET A 96 -17.43 -1.27 3.96
CA MET A 96 -16.12 -1.49 4.57
C MET A 96 -16.19 -1.36 6.10
N VAL A 97 -16.89 -0.35 6.63
CA VAL A 97 -17.08 -0.17 8.08
C VAL A 97 -17.88 -1.32 8.69
N ILE A 98 -18.90 -1.83 7.99
CA ILE A 98 -19.65 -3.02 8.42
C ILE A 98 -18.71 -4.23 8.54
N TYR A 99 -17.83 -4.46 7.55
CA TYR A 99 -16.84 -5.55 7.65
C TYR A 99 -15.90 -5.39 8.84
N VAL A 100 -15.40 -4.18 9.10
CA VAL A 100 -14.55 -3.90 10.25
C VAL A 100 -15.29 -4.19 11.56
N THR A 101 -16.52 -3.72 11.71
CA THR A 101 -17.30 -3.91 12.95
C THR A 101 -17.66 -5.38 13.21
N MET A 102 -17.98 -6.16 12.17
CA MET A 102 -18.23 -7.60 12.30
C MET A 102 -17.03 -8.38 12.80
N VAL A 103 -15.81 -7.91 12.53
CA VAL A 103 -14.57 -8.54 13.02
C VAL A 103 -14.25 -8.06 14.44
N TYR A 104 -14.39 -6.77 14.73
CA TYR A 104 -14.03 -6.20 16.04
C TYR A 104 -14.93 -6.67 17.19
N GLY A 105 -16.23 -6.91 16.94
CA GLY A 105 -17.17 -7.39 17.95
C GLY A 105 -16.77 -8.73 18.58
N PRO A 106 -16.61 -9.81 17.79
CA PRO A 106 -16.20 -11.12 18.28
C PRO A 106 -14.80 -11.14 18.91
N ILE A 107 -13.85 -10.36 18.38
CA ILE A 107 -12.47 -10.31 18.91
C ILE A 107 -12.45 -9.88 20.38
N ALA A 108 -13.25 -8.88 20.75
CA ALA A 108 -13.32 -8.39 22.12
C ALA A 108 -13.84 -9.48 23.09
N ALA A 109 -14.90 -10.19 22.70
CA ALA A 109 -15.45 -11.29 23.50
C ALA A 109 -14.45 -12.46 23.61
N TYR A 110 -13.82 -12.82 22.50
CA TYR A 110 -12.86 -13.93 22.43
C TYR A 110 -11.63 -13.70 23.33
N LEU A 111 -11.06 -12.49 23.33
CA LEU A 111 -9.91 -12.16 24.17
C LEU A 111 -10.23 -12.14 25.67
N VAL A 112 -11.48 -11.82 26.04
CA VAL A 112 -11.96 -11.86 27.42
C VAL A 112 -12.06 -13.31 27.91
N GLU A 113 -12.46 -14.24 27.04
CA GLU A 113 -12.57 -15.66 27.35
C GLU A 113 -11.22 -16.40 27.34
N LEU A 114 -10.23 -15.94 26.57
CA LEU A 114 -8.94 -16.65 26.48
C LEU A 114 -8.01 -16.45 27.68
N PHE A 115 -8.12 -15.30 28.35
CA PHE A 115 -7.14 -14.86 29.33
C PHE A 115 -7.74 -14.63 30.73
N PRO A 116 -7.08 -15.12 31.80
CA PRO A 116 -7.52 -14.86 33.17
C PRO A 116 -7.45 -13.36 33.51
N ALA A 117 -8.38 -12.90 34.35
CA ALA A 117 -8.61 -11.48 34.63
C ALA A 117 -7.34 -10.70 35.05
N ARG A 118 -6.41 -11.35 35.77
CA ARG A 118 -5.17 -10.74 36.25
C ARG A 118 -4.18 -10.28 35.17
N ILE A 119 -4.21 -10.87 33.97
CA ILE A 119 -3.28 -10.52 32.86
C ILE A 119 -3.99 -9.98 31.62
N ARG A 120 -5.33 -9.87 31.67
CA ARG A 120 -6.17 -9.54 30.50
C ARG A 120 -5.74 -8.25 29.80
N TYR A 121 -5.39 -7.22 30.55
CA TYR A 121 -5.00 -5.93 29.96
C TYR A 121 -3.65 -6.01 29.22
N THR A 122 -2.67 -6.69 29.81
CA THR A 122 -1.34 -6.90 29.22
C THR A 122 -1.39 -7.85 28.03
N SER A 123 -2.23 -8.89 28.09
CA SER A 123 -2.38 -9.85 26.99
C SER A 123 -3.21 -9.30 25.83
N MET A 124 -4.10 -8.33 26.06
CA MET A 124 -4.83 -7.62 24.99
C MET A 124 -3.98 -6.57 24.30
N SER A 125 -3.13 -5.85 25.04
CA SER A 125 -2.33 -4.76 24.46
C SER A 125 -1.22 -5.27 23.51
N LEU A 126 -0.63 -6.43 23.80
CA LEU A 126 0.47 -6.97 23.00
C LEU A 126 0.07 -7.32 21.55
N PRO A 127 -1.02 -8.08 21.30
CA PRO A 127 -1.54 -8.27 19.95
C PRO A 127 -1.95 -6.96 19.28
N TYR A 128 -2.53 -6.02 20.02
CA TYR A 128 -2.93 -4.72 19.47
C TYR A 128 -1.73 -3.90 19.00
N HIS A 129 -0.67 -3.82 19.79
CA HIS A 129 0.54 -3.07 19.44
C HIS A 129 1.35 -3.75 18.33
N ILE A 130 1.44 -5.07 18.32
CA ILE A 130 2.15 -5.79 17.25
C ILE A 130 1.34 -5.72 15.95
N GLY A 131 0.04 -5.97 16.02
CA GLY A 131 -0.88 -5.88 14.89
C GLY A 131 -0.87 -4.50 14.25
N ASN A 132 -1.24 -3.48 15.02
CA ASN A 132 -1.36 -2.12 14.49
C ASN A 132 0.00 -1.47 14.25
N GLY A 133 0.98 -1.72 15.11
CA GLY A 133 2.31 -1.12 15.00
C GLY A 133 3.11 -1.70 13.86
N TRP A 134 3.26 -3.03 13.82
CA TRP A 134 4.10 -3.67 12.80
C TRP A 134 3.37 -3.84 11.47
N PHE A 135 2.23 -4.54 11.48
CA PHE A 135 1.51 -4.82 10.23
C PHE A 135 0.74 -3.59 9.71
N GLY A 136 0.11 -2.83 10.60
CA GLY A 136 -0.56 -1.58 10.24
C GLY A 136 0.43 -0.48 9.84
N GLY A 137 1.45 -0.24 10.66
CA GLY A 137 2.43 0.83 10.44
C GLY A 137 3.33 0.63 9.22
N MET A 138 3.64 -0.62 8.85
CA MET A 138 4.43 -0.92 7.65
C MET A 138 3.62 -0.90 6.36
N LEU A 139 2.28 -0.85 6.43
CA LEU A 139 1.43 -0.90 5.24
C LEU A 139 1.72 0.24 4.25
N PRO A 140 1.80 1.53 4.66
CA PRO A 140 2.06 2.60 3.71
C PRO A 140 3.44 2.48 3.06
N LEU A 141 4.46 2.06 3.83
CA LEU A 141 5.82 1.90 3.32
C LEU A 141 5.91 0.75 2.31
N LEU A 142 5.40 -0.43 2.66
CA LEU A 142 5.46 -1.61 1.79
C LEU A 142 4.52 -1.48 0.59
N ALA A 143 3.31 -0.92 0.75
CA ALA A 143 2.40 -0.72 -0.36
C ALA A 143 2.97 0.24 -1.40
N THR A 144 3.50 1.39 -0.97
CA THR A 144 4.12 2.36 -1.89
C THR A 144 5.37 1.78 -2.56
N ALA A 145 6.18 1.03 -1.81
CA ALA A 145 7.34 0.34 -2.35
C ALA A 145 6.99 -0.67 -3.45
N ILE A 146 5.98 -1.51 -3.19
CA ILE A 146 5.48 -2.50 -4.14
C ILE A 146 4.93 -1.82 -5.40
N VAL A 147 4.17 -0.72 -5.24
CA VAL A 147 3.63 0.06 -6.37
C VAL A 147 4.75 0.67 -7.21
N ALA A 148 5.74 1.30 -6.57
CA ALA A 148 6.86 1.93 -7.25
C ALA A 148 7.77 0.92 -7.96
N ALA A 149 7.96 -0.28 -7.38
CA ALA A 149 8.71 -1.36 -8.00
C ALA A 149 7.94 -2.02 -9.17
N ALA A 150 6.64 -2.26 -9.03
CA ALA A 150 5.81 -2.91 -10.04
C ALA A 150 5.35 -1.96 -11.16
N GLY A 151 5.38 -0.64 -10.93
CA GLY A 151 4.84 0.37 -11.85
C GLY A 151 3.31 0.36 -11.97
N ASN A 152 2.61 -0.29 -11.03
CA ASN A 152 1.16 -0.43 -11.06
C ASN A 152 0.57 -0.20 -9.66
N ILE A 153 -0.36 0.75 -9.57
CA ILE A 153 -0.99 1.19 -8.32
C ILE A 153 -1.75 0.07 -7.59
N TYR A 154 -2.27 -0.92 -8.33
CA TYR A 154 -3.04 -2.01 -7.76
C TYR A 154 -2.18 -3.05 -7.04
N TYR A 155 -0.87 -3.10 -7.31
CA TYR A 155 0.01 -4.05 -6.65
C TYR A 155 0.17 -3.74 -5.14
N GLY A 156 -0.04 -2.50 -4.72
CA GLY A 156 -0.06 -2.14 -3.29
C GLY A 156 -1.13 -2.90 -2.50
N LEU A 157 -2.21 -3.34 -3.17
CA LEU A 157 -3.29 -4.14 -2.55
C LEU A 157 -2.82 -5.54 -2.14
N TRP A 158 -1.70 -6.04 -2.69
CA TRP A 158 -1.22 -7.37 -2.37
C TRP A 158 -0.73 -7.48 -0.92
N TYR A 159 -0.22 -6.37 -0.35
CA TYR A 159 0.22 -6.36 1.06
C TYR A 159 -0.92 -6.71 2.03
N PRO A 160 -2.05 -5.97 2.08
CA PRO A 160 -3.15 -6.32 2.98
C PRO A 160 -3.79 -7.68 2.63
N ILE A 161 -3.84 -8.08 1.36
CA ILE A 161 -4.37 -9.39 0.96
C ILE A 161 -3.53 -10.52 1.56
N VAL A 162 -2.20 -10.47 1.41
CA VAL A 162 -1.29 -11.49 1.95
C VAL A 162 -1.37 -11.55 3.47
N VAL A 163 -1.42 -10.39 4.15
CA VAL A 163 -1.55 -10.34 5.63
C VAL A 163 -2.91 -10.91 6.09
N ALA A 164 -3.99 -10.63 5.38
CA ALA A 164 -5.31 -11.17 5.68
C ALA A 164 -5.37 -12.70 5.49
N VAL A 165 -4.83 -13.21 4.38
CA VAL A 165 -4.74 -14.66 4.11
C VAL A 165 -3.88 -15.35 5.16
N MET A 166 -2.73 -14.78 5.51
CA MET A 166 -1.87 -15.30 6.56
C MET A 166 -2.61 -15.35 7.90
N THR A 167 -3.33 -14.29 8.26
CA THR A 167 -4.13 -14.23 9.49
C THR A 167 -5.26 -15.27 9.49
N PHE A 168 -5.90 -15.50 8.34
CA PHE A 168 -6.92 -16.55 8.19
C PHE A 168 -6.33 -17.97 8.37
N VAL A 169 -5.20 -18.26 7.74
CA VAL A 169 -4.52 -19.57 7.87
C VAL A 169 -4.03 -19.80 9.30
N VAL A 170 -3.37 -18.80 9.89
CA VAL A 170 -2.89 -18.88 11.27
C VAL A 170 -4.06 -18.99 12.25
N GLY A 171 -5.12 -18.22 12.02
CA GLY A 171 -6.33 -18.23 12.81
C GLY A 171 -7.00 -19.61 12.80
N THR A 172 -7.19 -20.19 11.63
CA THR A 172 -7.85 -21.50 11.49
C THR A 172 -7.03 -22.67 12.03
N VAL A 173 -5.69 -22.59 12.02
CA VAL A 173 -4.81 -23.70 12.45
C VAL A 173 -4.40 -23.60 13.92
N LEU A 174 -4.10 -22.41 14.43
CA LEU A 174 -3.51 -22.23 15.77
C LEU A 174 -4.51 -21.83 16.84
N ILE A 175 -5.66 -21.25 16.46
CA ILE A 175 -6.67 -20.81 17.43
C ILE A 175 -7.52 -22.03 17.83
N LYS A 176 -7.34 -22.48 19.08
CA LYS A 176 -8.13 -23.59 19.65
C LYS A 176 -9.50 -23.10 20.10
N GLU A 177 -10.51 -23.93 19.84
CA GLU A 177 -11.89 -23.71 20.28
C GLU A 177 -11.97 -23.55 21.81
N THR A 178 -12.53 -22.43 22.29
CA THR A 178 -12.64 -22.10 23.72
C THR A 178 -13.88 -22.65 24.40
N LYS A 179 -14.88 -23.15 23.64
CA LYS A 179 -16.16 -23.61 24.18
C LYS A 179 -16.06 -24.59 25.36
N ASP A 180 -15.06 -25.48 25.37
CA ASP A 180 -14.90 -26.52 26.41
C ASP A 180 -13.78 -26.24 27.42
N HIS A 181 -13.10 -25.08 27.34
CA HIS A 181 -12.02 -24.71 28.25
C HIS A 181 -12.52 -23.77 29.35
N LYS A 182 -12.80 -24.31 30.54
CA LYS A 182 -13.11 -23.50 31.74
C LYS A 182 -11.89 -22.68 32.15
N VAL A 183 -11.96 -21.35 32.01
CA VAL A 183 -10.98 -20.45 32.62
C VAL A 183 -11.11 -20.54 34.13
N ARG A 184 -10.10 -21.09 34.79
CA ARG A 184 -10.08 -21.25 36.24
C ARG A 184 -10.04 -19.87 36.90
N VAL A 185 -11.13 -19.51 37.56
CA VAL A 185 -11.24 -18.31 38.39
C VAL A 185 -10.61 -18.65 39.73
N ASP A 186 -9.29 -18.52 39.81
CA ASP A 186 -8.59 -18.59 41.09
C ASP A 186 -8.84 -17.25 41.80
N LEU A 187 -9.86 -17.23 42.68
CA LEU A 187 -10.22 -16.14 43.61
C LEU A 187 -9.25 -16.08 44.78
#